data_AF-I7LBD4-F1
#
_entry.id   AF-I7LBD4-F1
#
_cell.length_a   1.000
_cell.length_b   1.000
_cell.length_c   1.000
_cell.angle_alpha   90.00
_cell.angle_beta   90.00
_cell.angle_gamma   90.00
#
_symmetry.space_group_name_H-M   'P 1'
#
loop_
_entity.id
_entity.type
_entity.pdbx_description
1 polymer ?
#
loop_
_entity_poly.entity_id
_entity_poly.type
_entity_poly.pdbx_seq_one_letter_code
_entity_poly.pdbx_strand_id
1 'polypeptide(L)' 'MTFDFNAMWFDNYKVWYDCGWYTKEQLRSYVPNLFLSPEGYEKITGEKYEESQG' A
#
# COMPACT_ATOMS: atom_id res chain seq x y z
N MET A 1 -18.46 6.18 -12.57
CA MET A 1 -17.00 6.20 -12.65
C MET A 1 -16.50 6.41 -11.23
N THR A 2 -16.27 5.33 -10.48
CA THR A 2 -15.67 5.44 -9.15
C THR A 2 -14.26 5.95 -9.34
N PHE A 3 -14.03 7.22 -8.99
CA PHE A 3 -12.69 7.78 -8.90
C PHE A 3 -12.00 7.05 -7.75
N ASP A 4 -11.18 6.06 -8.08
CA ASP A 4 -10.48 5.24 -7.10
C ASP A 4 -9.27 6.04 -6.57
N PHE A 5 -9.53 6.93 -5.61
CA PHE A 5 -8.48 7.69 -4.91
C PHE A 5 -7.43 6.75 -4.27
N ASN A 6 -7.79 5.49 -4.02
CA ASN A 6 -7.01 4.48 -3.31
C ASN A 6 -5.73 4.01 -4.01
N ALA A 7 -5.57 4.27 -5.32
CA ALA A 7 -4.47 3.74 -6.12
C ALA A 7 -3.54 4.81 -6.72
N MET A 8 -3.80 6.10 -6.45
CA MET A 8 -3.09 7.20 -7.13
C MET A 8 -1.57 7.19 -6.89
N TRP A 9 -1.12 6.55 -5.81
CA TRP A 9 0.29 6.52 -5.40
C TRP A 9 0.95 5.15 -5.52
N PHE A 10 0.28 4.14 -6.10
CA PHE A 10 0.79 2.78 -6.16
C PHE A 10 2.20 2.70 -6.76
N ASP A 11 2.42 3.32 -7.93
CA ASP A 11 3.71 3.28 -8.62
C ASP A 11 4.83 3.95 -7.80
N ASN A 12 4.50 5.02 -7.08
CA ASN A 12 5.44 5.70 -6.19
C ASN A 12 5.82 4.81 -5.00
N TYR A 13 4.83 4.22 -4.33
CA TYR A 13 5.09 3.30 -3.21
C TYR A 13 5.87 2.08 -3.64
N LYS A 14 5.63 1.56 -4.85
CA LYS A 14 6.43 0.47 -5.41
C LYS A 14 7.89 0.87 -5.58
N VAL A 15 8.17 2.00 -6.26
CA VAL A 15 9.54 2.48 -6.48
C VAL A 15 10.24 2.73 -5.15
N TRP A 16 9.57 3.37 -4.20
CA TRP A 16 10.16 3.66 -2.90
C TRP A 16 10.42 2.39 -2.07
N TYR A 17 9.56 1.37 -2.17
CA TYR A 17 9.79 0.07 -1.56
C TYR A 17 10.97 -0.66 -2.21
N ASP A 18 11.03 -0.69 -3.54
CA ASP A 18 12.12 -1.31 -4.31
C ASP A 18 13.47 -0.60 -4.04
N CYS A 19 13.45 0.71 -3.77
CA CYS A 19 14.62 1.49 -3.34
C CYS A 19 14.97 1.33 -1.85
N GLY A 20 14.17 0.61 -1.07
CA GLY A 20 14.37 0.42 0.37
C GLY A 20 14.05 1.66 1.22
N TRP A 21 13.34 2.65 0.67
CA TRP A 21 12.91 3.85 1.40
C TRP A 21 11.70 3.58 2.29
N TYR A 22 10.86 2.62 1.91
CA TYR A 22 9.76 2.15 2.74
C TYR A 22 9.90 0.68 3.07
N THR A 23 9.55 0.33 4.32
CA THR A 23 9.33 -1.05 4.75
C THR A 23 7.88 -1.46 4.53
N LYS A 24 7.62 -2.77 4.58
CA LYS A 24 6.26 -3.30 4.52
C LYS A 24 5.37 -2.76 5.65
N GLU A 25 5.91 -2.59 6.86
CA GLU A 25 5.12 -2.05 7.99
C GLU A 25 4.70 -0.59 7.75
N GLN A 26 5.57 0.21 7.13
CA GLN A 26 5.23 1.58 6.75
C GLN A 26 4.15 1.60 5.68
N LEU A 27 4.26 0.76 4.65
CA LEU A 27 3.21 0.62 3.61
C LEU A 27 1.88 0.18 4.19
N ARG A 28 1.89 -0.73 5.18
CA ARG A 28 0.69 -1.21 5.87
C ARG A 28 -0.07 -0.05 6.53
N SER A 29 0.64 0.94 7.08
CA SER A 29 0.02 2.12 7.72
C SER A 29 -0.64 3.09 6.72
N TYR A 30 -0.32 3.00 5.43
CA TYR A 30 -0.95 3.82 4.39
C TYR A 30 -2.25 3.23 3.85
N VAL A 31 -2.51 1.96 4.15
CA VAL A 31 -3.74 1.27 3.72
C VAL A 31 -5.01 1.83 4.39
N PRO A 32 -5.07 2.00 5.73
CA PRO A 32 -6.23 2.62 6.38
C PRO A 32 -6.49 4.07 5.97
N ASN A 33 -5.44 4.78 5.56
CA ASN A 33 -5.51 6.19 5.18
C ASN A 33 -5.91 6.39 3.71
N LEU A 34 -6.31 5.33 3.00
CA LEU A 34 -6.75 5.35 1.59
C LEU A 34 -5.70 5.88 0.60
N PHE A 35 -4.42 5.91 1.01
CA PHE A 35 -3.31 6.24 0.10
C PHE A 35 -2.83 5.02 -0.69
N LEU A 36 -3.10 3.82 -0.18
CA LEU A 36 -2.76 2.55 -0.79
C LEU A 36 -3.92 1.58 -0.57
N SER A 37 -4.35 0.85 -1.59
CA SER A 37 -5.34 -0.21 -1.38
C SER A 37 -4.71 -1.47 -0.76
N PRO A 38 -5.49 -2.33 -0.08
CA PRO A 38 -5.01 -3.65 0.37
C PRO A 38 -4.38 -4.49 -0.75
N GLU A 39 -4.99 -4.46 -1.94
CA GLU A 39 -4.46 -5.13 -3.14
C GLU A 39 -3.13 -4.50 -3.61
N GLY A 40 -3.00 -3.17 -3.53
CA GLY A 40 -1.76 -2.47 -3.84
C GLY A 40 -0.64 -2.84 -2.87
N TYR A 41 -0.95 -2.95 -1.58
CA TYR A 41 -0.01 -3.45 -0.56
C TYR A 41 0.49 -4.86 -0.90
N GLU A 42 -0.42 -5.78 -1.24
CA GLU A 42 -0.08 -7.16 -1.61
C GLU A 42 0.78 -7.21 -2.87
N LYS A 43 0.49 -6.37 -3.88
CA LYS A 43 1.30 -6.28 -5.10
C LYS A 43 2.70 -5.72 -4.88
N ILE A 44 2.90 -4.82 -3.92
CA ILE A 44 4.21 -4.22 -3.63
C ILE A 44 5.06 -5.14 -2.75
N THR A 45 4.46 -5.67 -1.68
CA THR A 45 5.19 -6.40 -0.63
C THR A 45 5.18 -7.91 -0.84
N GLY A 46 4.25 -8.45 -1.64
CA GLY A 46 3.98 -9.87 -1.74
C GLY A 46 3.26 -10.47 -0.53
N GLU A 47 2.93 -9.67 0.48
CA GLU A 47 2.22 -10.11 1.68
C GLU A 47 0.76 -9.67 1.65
N LYS A 48 -0.14 -10.57 2.07
CA LYS A 48 -1.55 -10.21 2.24
C LYS A 48 -1.68 -9.13 3.31
N TYR A 49 -2.46 -8.09 2.99
CA TYR A 49 -2.87 -7.12 3.98
C TYR A 49 -3.89 -7.77 4.91
N GLU A 50 -3.46 -8.14 6.11
CA GLU A 50 -4.36 -8.52 7.19
C GLU A 50 -4.70 -7.25 7.98
N GLU A 51 -5.97 -6.85 8.05
CA GLU A 51 -6.39 -5.87 9.05
C GLU A 51 -6.21 -6.55 10.41
N SER A 52 -5.19 -6.13 11.16
CA SER A 52 -5.14 -6.51 12.57
C SER A 52 -6.38 -5.90 13.21
N GLN A 53 -7.40 -6.73 13.44
CA GLN A 53 -8.61 -6.36 14.15
C GLN A 53 -8.19 -5.84 15.53
N GLY A 54 -8.19 -4.52 15.67
CA GLY A 54 -8.10 -3.82 16.95
C GLY A 54 -9.48 -3.64 17.54
#